data_AF-A0AAE4IQ79-F1
#
_entry.id   AF-A0AAE4IQ79-F1
#
_cell.length_a   1.000
_cell.length_b   1.000
_cell.length_c   1.000
_cell.angle_alpha   90.00
_cell.angle_beta   90.00
_cell.angle_gamma   90.00
#
_symmetry.space_group_name_H-M   'P 1'
#
loop_
_entity.id
_entity.type
_entity.pdbx_description
1 polymer ?
#
loop_
_entity_poly.entity_id
_entity_poly.type
_entity_poly.pdbx_seq_one_letter_code
_entity_poly.pdbx_strand_id
1 'polypeptide(L)'
;DSAELFKEQGRDDLAKDEELQAAIIEEYMPEQMSEDEVRAEVQKAIEQTGASGPSDMGKVMGPLVGKLKGKADGKLISSLVKEELNK
;
A
#
# COMPACT_ATOMS: atom_id res chain seq x y z
N ASP A 1 11.55 -1.96 6.88
CA ASP A 1 10.88 -3.01 7.67
C ASP A 1 11.70 -3.33 8.91
N SER A 2 11.14 -3.91 9.98
CA SER A 2 11.93 -4.36 11.15
C SER A 2 12.93 -5.45 10.77
N ALA A 3 12.56 -6.34 9.84
CA ALA A 3 13.43 -7.39 9.32
C ALA A 3 14.68 -6.82 8.61
N GLU A 4 14.52 -5.75 7.83
CA GLU A 4 15.63 -5.07 7.15
C GLU A 4 16.62 -4.46 8.14
N LEU A 5 16.11 -3.82 9.20
CA LEU A 5 16.94 -3.25 10.27
C LEU A 5 17.77 -4.32 10.98
N PHE A 6 17.21 -5.50 11.22
CA PHE A 6 17.96 -6.61 11.83
C PHE A 6 19.03 -7.18 10.89
N LYS A 7 18.76 -7.26 9.58
CA LYS A 7 19.77 -7.63 8.57
C LYS A 7 20.92 -6.62 8.53
N GLU A 8 20.62 -5.32 8.54
CA GLU A 8 21.64 -4.26 8.55
C GLU A 8 22.53 -4.32 9.80
N GLN A 9 22.00 -4.81 10.93
CA GLN A 9 22.73 -5.00 12.18
C GLN A 9 23.44 -6.37 12.29
N GLY A 10 23.41 -7.20 11.24
CA GLY A 10 24.00 -8.54 11.24
C GLY A 10 23.30 -9.54 12.16
N ARG A 11 22.03 -9.29 12.50
CA ARG A 11 21.21 -10.19 13.32
C ARG A 11 20.21 -10.96 12.46
N ASP A 12 20.74 -11.85 11.62
CA ASP A 12 19.94 -12.65 10.68
C ASP A 12 18.92 -13.58 11.36
N ASP A 13 19.18 -13.99 12.60
CA ASP A 13 18.26 -14.78 13.43
C ASP A 13 16.94 -14.03 13.67
N LEU A 14 17.05 -12.76 14.05
CA LEU A 14 15.89 -11.93 14.39
C LEU A 14 15.20 -11.37 13.14
N ALA A 15 15.94 -11.20 12.04
CA ALA A 15 15.34 -10.93 10.74
C ALA A 15 14.47 -12.11 10.25
N LYS A 16 14.96 -13.35 10.39
CA LYS A 16 14.19 -14.55 10.01
C LYS A 16 12.92 -14.71 10.83
N ASP A 17 12.99 -14.50 12.14
CA ASP A 17 11.81 -14.58 13.00
C ASP A 17 10.75 -13.55 12.61
N GLU A 18 11.17 -12.35 12.21
CA GLU A 18 10.27 -11.29 11.75
C GLU A 18 9.65 -11.64 10.38
N GLU A 19 10.44 -12.16 9.43
CA GLU A 19 9.96 -12.62 8.13
C GLU A 19 8.96 -13.77 8.25
N LEU A 20 9.19 -14.70 9.19
CA LEU A 20 8.26 -15.79 9.50
C LEU A 20 6.94 -15.25 10.04
N GLN A 21 6.99 -14.28 10.97
CA GLN A 21 5.79 -13.65 11.51
C GLN A 21 5.03 -12.89 10.41
N ALA A 22 5.73 -12.17 9.55
CA ALA A 22 5.13 -11.46 8.41
C ALA A 22 4.42 -12.44 7.47
N ALA A 23 5.06 -13.55 7.10
CA ALA A 23 4.46 -14.57 6.24
C ALA A 23 3.19 -15.21 6.85
N ILE A 24 3.20 -15.47 8.17
CA ILE A 24 2.01 -15.95 8.88
C ILE A 24 0.89 -14.90 8.82
N ILE A 25 1.20 -13.62 9.06
CA ILE A 25 0.21 -12.54 8.99
C ILE A 25 -0.36 -12.40 7.58
N GLU A 26 0.47 -12.55 6.54
CA GLU A 26 0.05 -12.53 5.13
C GLU A 26 -0.95 -13.65 4.82
N GLU A 27 -0.78 -14.85 5.38
CA GLU A 27 -1.72 -15.97 5.21
C GLU A 27 -3.11 -15.67 5.77
N TYR A 28 -3.20 -14.84 6.81
CA TYR A 28 -4.48 -14.40 7.41
C TYR A 28 -5.03 -13.12 6.79
N MET A 29 -4.30 -12.46 5.88
CA MET A 29 -4.75 -11.26 5.20
C MET A 29 -5.69 -11.62 4.04
N PRO A 30 -6.73 -10.81 3.73
CA PRO A 30 -7.50 -11.01 2.51
C PRO A 30 -6.59 -10.97 1.28
N GLU A 31 -6.99 -11.67 0.22
CA GLU A 31 -6.28 -11.70 -1.06
C GLU A 31 -5.93 -10.27 -1.48
N GLN A 32 -4.62 -10.02 -1.60
CA GLN A 32 -4.11 -8.71 -1.98
C GLN A 32 -4.33 -8.52 -3.47
N MET A 33 -4.90 -7.37 -3.81
CA MET A 33 -4.99 -6.90 -5.19
C MET A 33 -3.59 -6.67 -5.73
N SER A 34 -3.40 -6.99 -7.00
CA SER A 34 -2.17 -6.65 -7.71
C SER A 34 -2.00 -5.14 -7.85
N GLU A 35 -0.76 -4.68 -8.09
CA GLU A 35 -0.48 -3.26 -8.30
C GLU A 35 -1.34 -2.66 -9.42
N ASP A 36 -1.53 -3.38 -10.53
CA ASP A 36 -2.32 -2.93 -11.68
C ASP A 36 -3.79 -2.73 -11.32
N GLU A 37 -4.37 -3.63 -10.51
CA GLU A 37 -5.74 -3.50 -10.03
C GLU A 37 -5.90 -2.33 -9.06
N VAL A 38 -4.93 -2.11 -8.17
CA VAL A 38 -4.92 -0.95 -7.27
C VAL A 38 -4.82 0.32 -8.09
N ARG A 39 -3.95 0.37 -9.11
CA ARG A 39 -3.77 1.52 -9.99
C ARG A 39 -5.06 1.85 -10.76
N ALA A 40 -5.76 0.85 -11.27
CA ALA A 40 -7.05 1.05 -11.93
C ALA A 40 -8.11 1.66 -10.99
N GLU A 41 -8.14 1.20 -9.74
CA GLU A 41 -9.02 1.77 -8.72
C GLU A 41 -8.63 3.19 -8.31
N VAL A 42 -7.34 3.50 -8.32
CA VAL A 42 -6.81 4.86 -8.09
C VAL A 42 -7.28 5.81 -9.18
N GLN A 43 -7.10 5.45 -10.46
CA GLN A 43 -7.53 6.26 -11.59
C GLN A 43 -9.03 6.54 -11.55
N LYS A 44 -9.83 5.50 -11.28
CA LYS A 44 -11.28 5.65 -11.12
C LYS A 44 -11.65 6.60 -9.99
N ALA A 45 -10.96 6.54 -8.85
CA ALA A 45 -11.22 7.45 -7.74
C ALA A 45 -10.82 8.91 -8.07
N ILE A 46 -9.74 9.12 -8.82
CA ILE A 46 -9.33 10.43 -9.30
C ILE A 46 -10.41 11.02 -10.22
N GLU A 47 -10.91 10.24 -11.19
CA GLU A 47 -12.00 10.64 -12.07
C GLU A 47 -13.29 10.98 -11.30
N GLN A 48 -13.66 10.15 -10.32
CA GLN A 48 -14.87 10.36 -9.51
C GLN A 48 -14.79 11.59 -8.61
N THR A 49 -13.60 11.90 -8.09
CA THR A 49 -13.40 13.04 -7.18
C THR A 49 -13.06 14.33 -7.91
N GLY A 50 -12.76 14.26 -9.22
CA GLY A 50 -12.29 15.40 -10.00
C GLY A 50 -10.94 15.93 -9.51
N ALA A 51 -10.15 15.09 -8.86
CA ALA A 51 -8.82 15.46 -8.38
C ALA A 51 -7.90 15.73 -9.56
N SER A 52 -7.15 16.82 -9.50
CA SER A 52 -6.28 17.26 -10.61
C SER A 52 -4.85 17.58 -10.19
N GLY A 53 -4.51 17.33 -8.92
CA GLY A 53 -3.15 17.48 -8.45
C GLY A 53 -2.93 16.98 -7.03
N PRO A 54 -1.67 17.03 -6.54
CA PRO A 54 -1.29 16.51 -5.23
C PRO A 54 -2.01 17.20 -4.05
N SER A 55 -2.51 18.42 -4.24
CA SER A 55 -3.37 19.13 -3.27
C SER A 55 -4.69 18.40 -2.98
N ASP A 56 -5.17 17.60 -3.94
CA ASP A 56 -6.41 16.84 -3.85
C ASP A 56 -6.22 15.43 -3.28
N MET A 57 -5.00 15.07 -2.87
CA MET A 57 -4.69 13.71 -2.40
C MET A 57 -5.60 13.27 -1.25
N GLY A 58 -5.99 14.17 -0.35
CA GLY A 58 -6.95 13.88 0.72
C GLY A 58 -8.35 13.50 0.22
N LYS A 59 -8.80 14.05 -0.92
CA LYS A 59 -10.09 13.73 -1.54
C LYS A 59 -10.10 12.33 -2.15
N VAL A 60 -8.97 11.92 -2.71
CA VAL A 60 -8.78 10.61 -3.35
C VAL A 60 -8.55 9.51 -2.31
N MET A 61 -7.67 9.77 -1.33
CA MET A 61 -7.25 8.79 -0.32
C MET A 61 -8.40 8.31 0.56
N GLY A 62 -9.30 9.19 1.01
CA GLY A 62 -10.39 8.81 1.92
C GLY A 62 -11.27 7.67 1.39
N PRO A 63 -11.89 7.83 0.21
CA PRO A 63 -12.68 6.78 -0.43
C PRO A 63 -11.89 5.51 -0.75
N LEU A 64 -10.65 5.65 -1.25
CA LEU A 64 -9.80 4.52 -1.63
C LEU A 64 -9.38 3.66 -0.45
N VAL A 65 -8.94 4.27 0.65
CA VAL A 65 -8.52 3.54 1.86
C VAL A 65 -9.69 2.75 2.45
N GLY A 66 -10.91 3.30 2.42
CA GLY A 66 -12.10 2.57 2.83
C GLY A 66 -12.42 1.39 1.91
N LYS A 67 -12.34 1.60 0.59
CA LYS A 67 -12.67 0.59 -0.42
C LYS A 67 -11.66 -0.55 -0.50
N LEU A 68 -10.37 -0.24 -0.35
CA LEU A 68 -9.27 -1.18 -0.49
C LEU A 68 -8.75 -1.70 0.87
N LYS A 69 -9.46 -1.39 1.97
CA LYS A 69 -9.06 -1.81 3.31
C LYS A 69 -8.89 -3.33 3.37
N GLY A 70 -7.68 -3.77 3.70
CA GLY A 70 -7.33 -5.18 3.81
C GLY A 70 -7.14 -5.90 2.47
N LYS A 71 -7.34 -5.22 1.34
CA LYS A 71 -7.12 -5.75 -0.02
C LYS A 71 -5.88 -5.17 -0.70
N ALA A 72 -5.36 -4.06 -0.19
CA ALA A 72 -4.11 -3.49 -0.65
C ALA A 72 -3.42 -2.77 0.50
N ASP A 73 -2.08 -2.75 0.46
CA ASP A 73 -1.27 -2.03 1.43
C ASP A 73 -1.50 -0.51 1.31
N GLY A 74 -1.63 0.17 2.46
CA GLY A 74 -1.88 1.60 2.52
C GLY A 74 -0.75 2.45 1.92
N LYS A 75 0.51 1.99 2.03
CA LYS A 75 1.66 2.67 1.42
C LYS A 75 1.61 2.50 -0.10
N LEU A 76 1.27 1.32 -0.60
CA LEU A 76 1.07 1.09 -2.04
C LEU A 76 0.01 2.04 -2.61
N ILE A 77 -1.16 2.11 -1.98
CA ILE A 77 -2.25 3.03 -2.38
C ILE A 77 -1.73 4.47 -2.41
N SER A 78 -1.08 4.92 -1.33
CA SER A 78 -0.59 6.31 -1.22
C SER A 78 0.47 6.65 -2.28
N SER A 79 1.33 5.69 -2.63
CA SER A 79 2.38 5.86 -3.62
C SER A 79 1.78 6.00 -5.01
N LEU A 80 0.82 5.13 -5.36
CA LEU A 80 0.13 5.16 -6.64
C LEU A 80 -0.72 6.43 -6.81
N VAL A 81 -1.48 6.83 -5.80
CA VAL A 81 -2.26 8.09 -5.83
C VAL A 81 -1.33 9.28 -6.07
N LYS A 82 -0.19 9.34 -5.38
CA LYS A 82 0.78 10.40 -5.57
C LYS A 82 1.39 10.38 -6.96
N GLU A 83 1.69 9.21 -7.50
CA GLU A 83 2.23 9.08 -8.85
C GLU A 83 1.23 9.58 -9.90
N GLU A 84 -0.03 9.13 -9.82
CA GLU A 84 -1.07 9.49 -10.79
C GLU A 84 -1.46 10.98 -10.71
N LEU A 85 -1.43 11.60 -9.52
CA LEU A 85 -1.72 13.04 -9.36
C LEU A 85 -0.55 13.97 -9.71
N ASN A 86 0.66 13.45 -9.90
CA ASN A 86 1.83 14.23 -10.32
C ASN A 86 2.17 14.05 -11.81
N LYS A 87 1.41 13.25 -12.54
CA LYS A 87 1.47 13.16 -14.01
C LYS A 87 0.82 14.38 -14.64
#